data_AF-A0A2P7BH70-F1
#
_entry.id   AF-A0A2P7BH70-F1
#
_cell.length_a   1.000
_cell.length_b   1.000
_cell.length_c   1.000
_cell.angle_alpha   90.00
_cell.angle_beta   90.00
_cell.angle_gamma   90.00
#
_symmetry.space_group_name_H-M   'P 1'
#
loop_
_entity.id
_entity.type
_entity.pdbx_description
1 polymer ?
#
loop_
_entity_poly.entity_id
_entity_poly.type
_entity_poly.pdbx_seq_one_letter_code
_entity_poly.pdbx_strand_id
1 'polypeptide(L)'
;MTTISEVATALEPLLNRHDDLILVHRSILIGPIGYLWRIVNIDASVDPRAFVPQMAIGVIPSPLSYVDRRWGKRLYRSDAIPTDGEGSHLYHTGEESIEEMLELIENTLLPQLRSIASTRELLFQMSSGHFRGSSLFESAPLEFAARLIAGDFTTARMLIDENERMSEWLSWQNPALYPALVNHDGDRIACILREWEARAVRSMQLEAIWRRVPFEFERS
;
A
#
# COMPACT_ATOMS: atom_id res chain seq x y z
N MET A 1 14.02 -12.40 16.85
CA MET A 1 13.24 -12.04 15.67
C MET A 1 11.83 -12.56 15.82
N THR A 2 10.83 -11.68 15.69
CA THR A 2 9.40 -12.01 15.77
C THR A 2 8.99 -12.91 14.59
N THR A 3 8.35 -14.04 14.87
CA THR A 3 7.91 -15.04 13.88
C THR A 3 6.54 -14.70 13.29
N ILE A 4 6.16 -15.37 12.20
CA ILE A 4 4.81 -15.22 11.62
C ILE A 4 3.75 -15.71 12.61
N SER A 5 4.03 -16.82 13.32
CA SER A 5 3.08 -17.38 14.29
C SER A 5 2.85 -16.44 15.48
N GLU A 6 3.90 -15.82 16.01
CA GLU A 6 3.77 -14.87 17.13
C GLU A 6 2.96 -13.63 16.72
N VAL A 7 3.17 -13.12 15.49
CA VAL A 7 2.36 -12.02 14.95
C VAL A 7 0.90 -12.45 14.78
N ALA A 8 0.65 -13.66 14.27
CA ALA A 8 -0.71 -14.16 14.12
C ALA A 8 -1.45 -14.26 15.46
N THR A 9 -0.81 -14.83 16.49
CA THR A 9 -1.37 -14.90 17.84
C THR A 9 -1.62 -13.52 18.44
N ALA A 10 -0.68 -12.58 18.29
CA ALA A 10 -0.85 -11.23 18.83
C ALA A 10 -2.01 -10.46 18.17
N LEU A 11 -2.30 -10.72 16.90
CA LEU A 11 -3.35 -10.04 16.14
C LEU A 11 -4.72 -10.72 16.19
N GLU A 12 -4.80 -11.95 16.70
CA GLU A 12 -6.05 -12.73 16.78
C GLU A 12 -7.20 -11.96 17.45
N PRO A 13 -7.02 -11.23 18.58
CA PRO A 13 -8.11 -10.47 19.17
C PRO A 13 -8.68 -9.40 18.24
N LEU A 14 -7.83 -8.76 17.44
CA LEU A 14 -8.25 -7.73 16.49
C LEU A 14 -8.98 -8.34 15.28
N LEU A 15 -8.49 -9.47 14.76
CA LEU A 15 -9.15 -10.20 13.67
C LEU A 15 -10.56 -10.68 14.08
N ASN A 16 -10.73 -11.13 15.32
CA ASN A 16 -12.03 -11.55 15.84
C ASN A 16 -13.03 -10.39 16.04
N ARG A 17 -12.57 -9.14 16.10
CA ARG A 17 -13.43 -7.95 16.25
C ARG A 17 -13.86 -7.32 14.93
N HIS A 18 -13.16 -7.61 13.83
CA HIS A 18 -13.35 -6.92 12.55
C HIS A 18 -13.40 -7.93 11.39
N ASP A 19 -14.60 -8.17 10.87
CA ASP A 19 -14.85 -9.14 9.79
C ASP A 19 -14.22 -8.75 8.44
N ASP A 20 -13.83 -7.48 8.27
CA ASP A 20 -13.17 -6.98 7.06
C ASP A 20 -11.65 -7.17 7.09
N LEU A 21 -11.07 -7.61 8.22
CA LEU A 21 -9.63 -7.78 8.36
C LEU A 21 -9.19 -9.19 7.98
N ILE A 22 -8.10 -9.25 7.21
CA ILE A 22 -7.54 -10.52 6.76
C ILE A 22 -6.04 -10.53 7.04
N LEU A 23 -5.57 -11.56 7.75
CA LEU A 23 -4.15 -11.76 8.00
C LEU A 23 -3.49 -12.49 6.83
N VAL A 24 -2.47 -11.87 6.24
CA VAL A 24 -1.58 -12.50 5.25
C VAL A 24 -0.14 -12.31 5.72
N HIS A 25 0.51 -13.42 6.05
CA HIS A 25 1.84 -13.44 6.69
C HIS A 25 1.90 -12.59 7.97
N ARG A 26 2.50 -11.40 7.92
CA ARG A 26 2.62 -10.46 9.05
C ARG A 26 1.84 -9.17 8.81
N SER A 27 0.93 -9.18 7.84
CA SER A 27 0.20 -7.99 7.44
C SER A 27 -1.29 -8.23 7.58
N ILE A 28 -1.98 -7.27 8.18
CA ILE A 28 -3.44 -7.20 8.15
C ILE A 28 -3.83 -6.41 6.91
N LEU A 29 -4.70 -6.97 6.10
CA LEU A 29 -5.31 -6.30 4.95
C LEU A 29 -6.76 -5.97 5.25
N ILE A 30 -7.23 -4.83 4.72
CA ILE A 30 -8.62 -4.41 4.80
C ILE A 30 -9.36 -4.82 3.52
N GLY A 31 -10.21 -5.84 3.64
CA GLY A 31 -11.05 -6.36 2.56
C GLY A 31 -12.35 -5.57 2.36
N PRO A 32 -13.08 -5.83 1.25
CA PRO A 32 -12.62 -6.59 0.08
C PRO A 32 -11.50 -5.84 -0.67
N ILE A 33 -10.57 -6.61 -1.27
CA ILE A 33 -9.44 -6.05 -2.00
C ILE A 33 -9.76 -6.01 -3.50
N GLY A 34 -9.81 -4.80 -4.07
CA GLY A 34 -9.91 -4.56 -5.52
C GLY A 34 -8.56 -4.16 -6.10
N TYR A 35 -8.53 -3.12 -6.93
CA TYR A 35 -7.26 -2.52 -7.39
C TYR A 35 -6.55 -1.71 -6.30
N LEU A 36 -7.21 -1.38 -5.19
CA LEU A 36 -6.64 -0.67 -4.04
C LEU A 36 -6.46 -1.66 -2.89
N TRP A 37 -5.29 -1.65 -2.26
CA TRP A 37 -5.03 -2.40 -1.04
C TRP A 37 -4.62 -1.45 0.08
N ARG A 38 -5.00 -1.84 1.30
CA ARG A 38 -4.73 -1.11 2.54
C ARG A 38 -4.25 -2.13 3.55
N ILE A 39 -3.06 -1.92 4.11
CA ILE A 39 -2.49 -2.83 5.08
C ILE A 39 -2.01 -2.14 6.33
N VAL A 40 -1.96 -2.92 7.40
CA VAL A 40 -1.04 -2.71 8.52
C VAL A 40 -0.04 -3.85 8.50
N ASN A 41 1.23 -3.55 8.22
CA ASN A 41 2.32 -4.50 8.29
C ASN A 41 2.99 -4.47 9.66
N ILE A 42 3.25 -5.63 10.23
CA ILE A 42 4.05 -5.77 11.44
C ILE A 42 5.47 -6.18 11.02
N ASP A 43 6.41 -5.24 11.12
CA ASP A 43 7.77 -5.45 10.64
C ASP A 43 8.54 -6.49 11.48
N ALA A 44 9.53 -7.14 10.87
CA ALA A 44 10.42 -8.05 11.58
C ALA A 44 11.37 -7.24 12.45
N SER A 45 11.28 -7.38 13.77
CA SER A 45 12.29 -6.82 14.67
C SER A 45 13.35 -7.87 14.99
N VAL A 46 14.61 -7.44 15.15
CA VAL A 46 15.67 -8.30 15.70
C VAL A 46 15.33 -8.71 17.14
N ASP A 47 14.76 -7.76 17.89
CA ASP A 47 14.18 -8.01 19.21
C ASP A 47 12.88 -8.81 19.06
N PRO A 48 12.80 -10.07 19.56
CA PRO A 48 11.57 -10.86 19.51
C PRO A 48 10.42 -10.23 20.33
N ARG A 49 10.72 -9.24 21.18
CA ARG A 49 9.77 -8.50 21.99
C ARG A 49 9.50 -7.12 21.39
N ALA A 50 9.50 -6.99 20.07
CA ALA A 50 9.12 -5.74 19.44
C ALA A 50 8.26 -6.01 18.23
N PHE A 51 7.12 -5.32 18.20
CA PHE A 51 6.20 -5.30 17.08
C PHE A 51 6.21 -3.88 16.53
N VAL A 52 6.46 -3.71 15.24
CA VAL A 52 6.54 -2.38 14.63
C VAL A 52 5.41 -2.25 13.63
N PRO A 53 4.23 -1.76 14.03
CA PRO A 53 3.13 -1.57 13.10
C PRO A 53 3.45 -0.42 12.14
N GLN A 54 3.28 -0.69 10.85
CA GLN A 54 3.42 0.27 9.76
C GLN A 54 2.18 0.20 8.90
N MET A 55 1.47 1.30 8.74
CA MET A 55 0.40 1.36 7.75
C MET A 55 0.99 1.50 6.36
N ALA A 56 0.36 0.87 5.36
CA ALA A 56 0.64 1.17 3.97
C ALA A 56 -0.60 1.09 3.09
N ILE A 57 -0.59 1.88 2.02
CA ILE A 57 -1.62 1.91 1.00
C ILE A 57 -0.94 1.82 -0.34
N GLY A 58 -1.53 1.06 -1.24
CA GLY A 58 -1.07 1.03 -2.61
C GLY A 58 -2.14 0.55 -3.56
N VAL A 59 -1.77 0.48 -4.82
CA VAL A 59 -2.61 -0.11 -5.87
C VAL A 59 -1.99 -1.40 -6.38
N ILE A 60 -2.83 -2.39 -6.70
CA ILE A 60 -2.41 -3.70 -7.17
C ILE A 60 -1.84 -3.68 -8.60
N PRO A 61 -2.47 -3.02 -9.60
CA PRO A 61 -1.86 -2.88 -10.92
C PRO A 61 -0.76 -1.81 -10.85
N SER A 62 0.30 -2.10 -10.11
CA SER A 62 1.51 -1.32 -10.08
C SER A 62 2.51 -1.99 -11.02
N PRO A 63 3.22 -1.20 -11.82
CA PRO A 63 4.24 -1.77 -12.68
C PRO A 63 5.41 -2.26 -11.79
N LEU A 64 5.65 -1.64 -10.62
CA LEU A 64 6.62 -2.12 -9.66
C LEU A 64 6.10 -3.38 -8.98
N SER A 65 6.74 -4.52 -9.27
CA SER A 65 6.54 -5.80 -8.56
C SER A 65 6.89 -5.73 -7.07
N TYR A 66 7.55 -4.65 -6.65
CA TYR A 66 7.80 -4.33 -5.26
C TYR A 66 6.71 -3.38 -4.78
N VAL A 67 5.70 -3.94 -4.15
CA VAL A 67 4.90 -3.20 -3.17
C VAL A 67 5.87 -2.81 -2.07
N ASP A 68 6.36 -1.58 -2.09
CA ASP A 68 7.13 -1.08 -0.97
C ASP A 68 6.20 -1.02 0.23
N ARG A 69 6.33 -2.01 1.11
CA ARG A 69 5.55 -2.14 2.35
C ARG A 69 5.83 -1.00 3.34
N ARG A 70 6.76 -0.09 2.99
CA ARG A 70 7.15 1.09 3.78
C ARG A 70 6.39 2.35 3.39
N TRP A 71 5.39 2.25 2.51
CA TRP A 71 4.54 3.37 2.11
C TRP A 71 3.59 3.83 3.21
N GLY A 72 4.11 4.51 4.23
CA GLY A 72 3.29 5.12 5.26
C GLY A 72 4.07 5.55 6.48
N LYS A 73 3.34 6.02 7.50
CA LYS A 73 3.92 6.56 8.72
C LYS A 73 4.41 5.41 9.61
N ARG A 74 5.71 5.39 9.91
CA ARG A 74 6.21 4.66 11.09
C ARG A 74 5.68 5.37 12.32
N LEU A 75 4.96 4.64 13.17
CA LEU A 75 4.44 5.20 14.40
C LEU A 75 5.46 5.02 15.53
N TYR A 76 5.57 6.06 16.35
CA TYR A 76 6.47 6.16 17.50
C TYR A 76 5.60 6.32 18.76
N ARG A 77 6.10 5.87 19.92
CA ARG A 77 5.39 6.02 21.21
C ARG A 77 5.21 7.50 21.53
N SER A 78 4.05 7.91 22.07
CA SER A 78 3.71 9.32 22.30
C SER A 78 4.59 10.03 23.34
N ASP A 79 5.28 9.26 24.18
CA ASP A 79 6.23 9.73 25.18
C ASP A 79 7.70 9.61 24.74
N ALA A 80 7.96 9.09 23.54
CA ALA A 80 9.28 9.06 22.96
C ALA A 80 9.64 10.45 22.39
N ILE A 81 10.68 11.07 22.94
CA ILE A 81 11.24 12.31 22.40
C ILE A 81 11.72 12.01 20.97
N PRO A 82 11.27 12.76 19.95
CA PRO A 82 11.72 12.55 18.58
C PRO A 82 13.17 13.01 18.45
N THR A 83 14.11 12.09 18.59
CA THR A 83 15.51 12.33 18.23
C THR A 83 15.68 12.14 16.73
N ASP A 84 15.78 13.27 16.02
CA ASP A 84 16.59 13.49 14.82
C ASP A 84 16.90 12.27 13.93
N GLY A 85 15.85 11.74 13.29
CA GLY A 85 15.96 10.86 12.11
C GLY A 85 15.99 9.35 12.39
N GLU A 86 16.18 8.95 13.65
CA GLU A 86 16.01 7.56 14.11
C GLU A 86 14.96 7.57 15.22
N GLY A 87 13.69 7.77 14.85
CA GLY A 87 12.62 7.83 15.83
C GLY A 87 12.53 6.51 16.60
N SER A 88 12.33 6.62 17.91
CA SER A 88 12.23 5.48 18.82
C SER A 88 11.09 4.57 18.38
N HIS A 89 11.43 3.46 17.72
CA HIS A 89 10.48 2.46 17.31
C HIS A 89 9.57 2.09 18.49
N LEU A 90 8.30 1.77 18.20
CA LEU A 90 7.46 1.12 19.18
C LEU A 90 8.10 -0.24 19.53
N TYR A 91 8.95 -0.26 20.54
CA TYR A 91 9.50 -1.48 21.12
C TYR A 91 8.48 -1.97 22.14
N HIS A 92 7.80 -3.06 21.81
CA HIS A 92 6.67 -3.60 22.58
C HIS A 92 7.10 -4.81 23.41
N THR A 93 7.67 -4.55 24.59
CA THR A 93 8.22 -5.59 25.47
C THR A 93 7.21 -6.09 26.52
N GLY A 94 6.14 -6.78 26.15
CA GLY A 94 5.21 -7.41 27.13
C GLY A 94 3.77 -7.67 26.65
N GLU A 95 2.91 -8.22 27.51
CA GLU A 95 1.47 -8.39 27.21
C GLU A 95 0.74 -7.03 27.10
N GLU A 96 1.00 -6.10 28.03
CA GLU A 96 0.47 -4.72 27.98
C GLU A 96 0.80 -4.03 26.64
N SER A 97 1.96 -4.35 26.07
CA SER A 97 2.41 -3.75 24.80
C SER A 97 1.72 -4.32 23.56
N ILE A 98 1.15 -5.53 23.63
CA ILE A 98 0.30 -6.07 22.56
C ILE A 98 -1.02 -5.32 22.59
N GLU A 99 -1.62 -5.11 23.77
CA GLU A 99 -2.86 -4.33 23.90
C GLU A 99 -2.71 -2.91 23.34
N GLU A 100 -1.64 -2.18 23.71
CA GLU A 100 -1.32 -0.87 23.15
C GLU A 100 -1.18 -0.89 21.62
N MET A 101 -0.52 -1.91 21.06
CA MET A 101 -0.39 -2.08 19.62
C MET A 101 -1.77 -2.28 18.98
N LEU A 102 -2.62 -3.13 19.55
CA LEU A 102 -3.96 -3.39 19.02
C LEU A 102 -4.83 -2.12 19.10
N GLU A 103 -4.77 -1.37 20.19
CA GLU A 103 -5.47 -0.09 20.33
C GLU A 103 -4.98 0.94 19.30
N LEU A 104 -3.67 1.03 19.07
CA LEU A 104 -3.10 1.92 18.05
C LEU A 104 -3.62 1.55 16.66
N ILE A 105 -3.60 0.25 16.33
CA ILE A 105 -4.10 -0.24 15.04
C ILE A 105 -5.59 0.09 14.93
N GLU A 106 -6.38 -0.27 15.92
CA GLU A 106 -7.85 -0.19 15.90
C GLU A 106 -8.38 1.24 15.92
N ASN A 107 -7.82 2.09 16.77
CA ASN A 107 -8.34 3.44 17.00
C ASN A 107 -7.67 4.50 16.14
N THR A 108 -6.49 4.23 15.57
CA THR A 108 -5.75 5.20 14.75
C THR A 108 -5.56 4.75 13.32
N LEU A 109 -4.97 3.56 13.10
CA LEU A 109 -4.58 3.14 11.76
C LEU A 109 -5.78 2.70 10.91
N LEU A 110 -6.65 1.83 11.43
CA LEU A 110 -7.79 1.32 10.69
C LEU A 110 -8.76 2.43 10.25
N PRO A 111 -9.12 3.43 11.08
CA PRO A 111 -9.97 4.53 10.63
C PRO A 111 -9.35 5.33 9.48
N GLN A 112 -8.05 5.62 9.55
CA GLN A 112 -7.34 6.32 8.47
C GLN A 112 -7.31 5.50 7.19
N LEU A 113 -6.96 4.21 7.28
CA LEU A 113 -6.93 3.31 6.12
C LEU A 113 -8.33 3.16 5.50
N ARG A 114 -9.37 2.99 6.31
CA ARG A 114 -10.77 2.86 5.84
C ARG A 114 -11.29 4.14 5.18
N SER A 115 -10.77 5.32 5.56
CA SER A 115 -11.14 6.59 4.93
C SER A 115 -10.67 6.74 3.47
N ILE A 116 -9.80 5.84 3.00
CA ILE A 116 -9.27 5.85 1.63
C ILE A 116 -9.88 4.65 0.91
N ALA A 117 -10.98 4.87 0.21
CA ALA A 117 -11.76 3.84 -0.49
C ALA A 117 -11.59 3.86 -2.01
N SER A 118 -11.01 4.93 -2.56
CA SER A 118 -10.84 5.16 -4.01
C SER A 118 -9.44 5.66 -4.37
N THR A 119 -9.06 5.57 -5.64
CA THR A 119 -7.79 6.18 -6.08
C THR A 119 -7.87 7.70 -6.03
N ARG A 120 -9.05 8.29 -6.21
CA ARG A 120 -9.27 9.73 -6.02
C ARG A 120 -8.94 10.18 -4.60
N GLU A 121 -9.41 9.47 -3.58
CA GLU A 121 -9.08 9.78 -2.18
C GLU A 121 -7.60 9.56 -1.90
N LEU A 122 -7.00 8.50 -2.45
CA LEU A 122 -5.56 8.28 -2.36
C LEU A 122 -4.77 9.46 -2.95
N LEU A 123 -5.10 9.90 -4.17
CA LEU A 123 -4.46 11.03 -4.83
C LEU A 123 -4.65 12.34 -4.04
N PHE A 124 -5.83 12.57 -3.47
CA PHE A 124 -6.07 13.71 -2.58
C PHE A 124 -5.15 13.67 -1.36
N GLN A 125 -5.03 12.51 -0.72
CA GLN A 125 -4.18 12.32 0.45
C GLN A 125 -2.68 12.45 0.12
N MET A 126 -2.25 12.01 -1.07
CA MET A 126 -0.90 12.24 -1.57
C MET A 126 -0.61 13.73 -1.78
N SER A 127 -1.52 14.45 -2.43
CA SER A 127 -1.37 15.88 -2.72
C SER A 127 -1.35 16.78 -1.47
N SER A 128 -2.09 16.38 -0.43
CA SER A 128 -2.16 17.10 0.85
C SER A 128 -0.95 16.84 1.76
N GLY A 129 -0.05 15.95 1.37
CA GLY A 129 1.17 15.64 2.12
C GLY A 129 0.97 14.74 3.34
N HIS A 130 -0.22 14.17 3.53
CA HIS A 130 -0.51 13.24 4.63
C HIS A 130 0.28 11.92 4.51
N PHE A 131 0.64 11.53 3.28
CA PHE A 131 1.43 10.33 2.97
C PHE A 131 2.72 10.67 2.21
N ARG A 132 3.53 11.60 2.71
CA ARG A 132 4.89 11.75 2.19
C ARG A 132 5.72 10.53 2.61
N GLY A 133 5.95 9.62 1.67
CA GLY A 133 6.99 8.60 1.81
C GLY A 133 8.36 9.23 2.08
N SER A 134 9.30 8.44 2.57
CA SER A 134 10.65 8.91 2.89
C SER A 134 11.42 9.38 1.66
N SER A 135 10.98 9.06 0.44
CA SER A 135 11.60 9.54 -0.80
C SER A 135 10.60 9.88 -1.92
N LEU A 136 11.02 10.77 -2.83
CA LEU A 136 10.28 11.09 -4.06
C LEU A 136 10.20 9.88 -5.03
N PHE A 137 11.16 8.96 -4.95
CA PHE A 137 11.19 7.73 -5.75
C PHE A 137 10.17 6.69 -5.30
N GLU A 138 9.73 6.78 -4.05
CA GLU A 138 8.68 5.96 -3.49
C GLU A 138 7.30 6.37 -4.02
N SER A 139 7.05 7.66 -4.30
CA SER A 139 5.70 8.19 -4.59
C SER A 139 5.29 8.22 -6.05
N ALA A 140 6.21 8.55 -6.95
CA ALA A 140 5.88 8.68 -8.37
C ALA A 140 5.25 7.40 -8.98
N PRO A 141 5.71 6.18 -8.68
CA PRO A 141 5.11 4.97 -9.23
C PRO A 141 3.68 4.70 -8.71
N LEU A 142 3.43 4.98 -7.43
CA LEU A 142 2.08 4.85 -6.86
C LEU A 142 1.15 5.90 -7.44
N GLU A 143 1.60 7.16 -7.53
CA GLU A 143 0.81 8.22 -8.14
C GLU A 143 0.48 7.86 -9.59
N PHE A 144 1.49 7.45 -10.36
CA PHE A 144 1.32 7.01 -11.74
C PHE A 144 0.24 5.93 -11.88
N ALA A 145 0.34 4.85 -11.10
CA ALA A 145 -0.63 3.76 -11.16
C ALA A 145 -2.03 4.20 -10.70
N ALA A 146 -2.13 5.04 -9.66
CA ALA A 146 -3.40 5.61 -9.22
C ALA A 146 -4.05 6.51 -10.30
N ARG A 147 -3.25 7.32 -11.01
CA ARG A 147 -3.70 8.15 -12.14
C ARG A 147 -4.19 7.29 -13.30
N LEU A 148 -3.50 6.21 -13.64
CA LEU A 148 -3.96 5.25 -14.66
C LEU A 148 -5.32 4.66 -14.32
N ILE A 149 -5.50 4.17 -13.09
CA ILE A 149 -6.78 3.59 -12.63
C ILE A 149 -7.90 4.64 -12.64
N ALA A 150 -7.58 5.89 -12.30
CA ALA A 150 -8.52 7.01 -12.30
C ALA A 150 -8.88 7.51 -13.72
N GLY A 151 -8.16 7.08 -14.76
CA GLY A 151 -8.35 7.58 -16.13
C GLY A 151 -7.64 8.89 -16.45
N ASP A 152 -6.77 9.38 -15.54
CA ASP A 152 -5.99 10.60 -15.73
C ASP A 152 -4.72 10.31 -16.55
N PHE A 153 -4.93 9.90 -17.81
CA PHE A 153 -3.87 9.48 -18.71
C PHE A 153 -2.91 10.62 -19.07
N THR A 154 -3.39 11.86 -19.05
CA THR A 154 -2.58 13.05 -19.30
C THR A 154 -1.56 13.25 -18.19
N THR A 155 -1.97 13.27 -16.92
CA THR A 155 -1.02 13.40 -15.81
C THR A 155 -0.15 12.15 -15.67
N ALA A 156 -0.69 10.95 -15.91
CA ALA A 156 0.10 9.73 -15.93
C ALA A 156 1.24 9.81 -16.95
N ARG A 157 0.98 10.33 -18.17
CA ARG A 157 2.01 10.57 -19.18
C ARG A 157 3.04 11.60 -18.74
N MET A 158 2.61 12.71 -18.16
CA MET A 158 3.53 13.75 -17.65
C MET A 158 4.51 13.17 -16.62
N LEU A 159 4.02 12.32 -15.70
CA LEU A 159 4.89 11.67 -14.72
C LEU A 159 5.98 10.80 -15.38
N ILE A 160 5.67 10.14 -16.50
CA ILE A 160 6.66 9.41 -17.30
C ILE A 160 7.65 10.38 -17.95
N ASP A 161 7.14 11.42 -18.61
CA ASP A 161 7.95 12.40 -19.35
C ASP A 161 8.94 13.15 -18.43
N GLU A 162 8.55 13.39 -17.17
CA GLU A 162 9.35 14.09 -16.15
C GLU A 162 10.33 13.17 -15.40
N ASN A 163 10.25 11.85 -15.59
CA ASN A 163 11.06 10.87 -14.85
C ASN A 163 11.70 9.84 -15.80
N GLU A 164 12.90 10.16 -16.27
CA GLU A 164 13.67 9.34 -17.21
C GLU A 164 13.82 7.88 -16.75
N ARG A 165 14.13 7.65 -15.46
CA ARG A 165 14.25 6.29 -14.91
C ARG A 165 12.94 5.51 -14.99
N MET A 166 11.81 6.16 -14.69
CA MET A 166 10.50 5.53 -14.81
C MET A 166 10.15 5.25 -16.27
N SER A 167 10.49 6.16 -17.18
CA SER A 167 10.31 5.99 -18.62
C SER A 167 11.09 4.79 -19.16
N GLU A 168 12.39 4.72 -18.89
CA GLU A 168 13.25 3.59 -19.28
C GLU A 168 12.69 2.27 -18.74
N TRP A 169 12.37 2.24 -17.45
CA TRP A 169 11.89 1.03 -16.80
C TRP A 169 10.51 0.57 -17.30
N LEU A 170 9.57 1.50 -17.52
CA LEU A 170 8.27 1.21 -18.12
C LEU A 170 8.38 0.73 -19.57
N SER A 171 9.29 1.33 -20.34
CA SER A 171 9.53 0.91 -21.73
C SER A 171 10.03 -0.54 -21.81
N TRP A 172 10.85 -0.96 -20.84
CA TRP A 172 11.31 -2.34 -20.72
C TRP A 172 10.20 -3.29 -20.26
N GLN A 173 9.37 -2.88 -19.29
CA GLN A 173 8.29 -3.70 -18.75
C GLN A 173 7.10 -3.87 -19.70
N ASN A 174 6.68 -2.79 -20.34
CA ASN A 174 5.56 -2.77 -21.26
C ASN A 174 5.73 -1.65 -22.30
N PRO A 175 6.42 -1.91 -23.43
CA PRO A 175 6.67 -0.90 -24.45
C PRO A 175 5.39 -0.39 -25.13
N ALA A 176 4.25 -1.08 -24.97
CA ALA A 176 2.97 -0.66 -25.53
C ALA A 176 2.24 0.38 -24.68
N LEU A 177 2.67 0.63 -23.43
CA LEU A 177 1.97 1.54 -22.52
C LEU A 177 2.07 2.99 -22.96
N TYR A 178 3.26 3.48 -23.28
CA TYR A 178 3.45 4.89 -23.64
C TYR A 178 2.68 5.26 -24.93
N PRO A 179 2.73 4.46 -26.01
CA PRO A 179 1.86 4.68 -27.17
C PRO A 179 0.36 4.67 -26.83
N ALA A 180 -0.09 3.78 -25.94
CA ALA A 180 -1.48 3.72 -25.52
C ALA A 180 -1.90 4.99 -24.76
N LEU A 181 -1.01 5.54 -23.92
CA LEU A 181 -1.22 6.82 -23.24
C LEU A 181 -1.31 7.99 -24.21
N VAL A 182 -0.43 8.04 -25.21
CA VAL A 182 -0.44 9.08 -26.25
C VAL A 182 -1.74 9.04 -27.06
N ASN A 183 -2.23 7.84 -27.38
CA ASN A 183 -3.45 7.66 -28.16
C ASN A 183 -4.74 7.67 -27.32
N HIS A 184 -4.64 7.82 -25.99
CA HIS A 184 -5.76 7.65 -25.07
C HIS A 184 -6.53 6.33 -25.28
N ASP A 185 -5.80 5.25 -25.61
CA ASP A 185 -6.35 3.92 -25.88
C ASP A 185 -6.70 3.22 -24.55
N GLY A 186 -7.89 3.53 -24.03
CA GLY A 186 -8.39 3.01 -22.76
C GLY A 186 -8.47 1.49 -22.72
N ASP A 187 -8.84 0.84 -23.83
CA ASP A 187 -8.93 -0.62 -23.92
C ASP A 187 -7.54 -1.25 -23.79
N ARG A 188 -6.54 -0.68 -24.48
CA ARG A 188 -5.16 -1.16 -24.37
C ARG A 188 -4.59 -0.93 -22.98
N ILE A 189 -4.86 0.23 -22.37
CA ILE A 189 -4.44 0.53 -20.99
C ILE A 189 -5.08 -0.44 -20.01
N ALA A 190 -6.39 -0.70 -20.13
CA ALA A 190 -7.09 -1.67 -19.29
C ALA A 190 -6.49 -3.06 -19.41
N CYS A 191 -6.17 -3.51 -20.64
CA CYS A 191 -5.50 -4.79 -20.87
C CYS A 191 -4.16 -4.88 -20.12
N ILE A 192 -3.32 -3.84 -20.23
CA ILE A 192 -2.01 -3.77 -19.56
C ILE A 192 -2.18 -3.79 -18.04
N LEU A 193 -3.09 -2.97 -17.49
CA LEU A 193 -3.34 -2.91 -16.05
C LEU A 193 -3.86 -4.24 -15.51
N ARG A 194 -4.74 -4.95 -16.25
CA ARG A 194 -5.23 -6.28 -15.87
C ARG A 194 -4.12 -7.33 -15.84
N GLU A 195 -3.17 -7.25 -16.77
CA GLU A 195 -2.00 -8.14 -16.78
C GLU A 195 -1.09 -7.89 -15.57
N TRP A 196 -0.85 -6.61 -15.24
CA TRP A 196 -0.09 -6.23 -14.05
C TRP A 196 -0.82 -6.66 -12.77
N GLU A 197 -2.13 -6.43 -12.70
CA GLU A 197 -2.96 -6.85 -11.58
C GLU A 197 -2.86 -8.36 -11.35
N ALA A 198 -3.09 -9.17 -12.39
CA ALA A 198 -3.02 -10.63 -12.30
C ALA A 198 -1.62 -11.14 -11.92
N ARG A 199 -0.55 -10.41 -12.28
CA ARG A 199 0.82 -10.73 -11.84
C ARG A 199 1.02 -10.40 -10.37
N ALA A 200 0.59 -9.21 -9.95
CA ALA A 200 0.72 -8.73 -8.58
C ALA A 200 -0.07 -9.60 -7.59
N VAL A 201 -1.34 -9.88 -7.88
CA VAL A 201 -2.19 -10.76 -7.05
C VAL A 201 -1.51 -12.11 -6.80
N ARG A 202 -0.95 -12.72 -7.85
CA ARG A 202 -0.21 -13.99 -7.73
C ARG A 202 1.07 -13.87 -6.92
N SER A 203 1.87 -12.83 -7.17
CA SER A 203 3.12 -12.63 -6.42
C SER A 203 2.90 -12.35 -4.94
N MET A 204 1.77 -11.73 -4.59
CA MET A 204 1.41 -11.34 -3.23
C MET A 204 0.54 -12.38 -2.52
N GLN A 205 0.19 -13.48 -3.19
CA GLN A 205 -0.68 -14.55 -2.66
C GLN A 205 -2.06 -14.03 -2.22
N LEU A 206 -2.65 -13.11 -2.99
CA LEU A 206 -3.92 -12.45 -2.69
C LEU A 206 -5.12 -13.13 -3.38
N GLU A 207 -4.92 -14.20 -4.14
CA GLU A 207 -5.94 -14.82 -5.00
C GLU A 207 -7.24 -15.17 -4.25
N ALA A 208 -7.13 -15.60 -2.99
CA ALA A 208 -8.28 -16.00 -2.18
C ALA A 208 -9.16 -14.82 -1.72
N ILE A 209 -8.61 -13.61 -1.72
CA ILE A 209 -9.21 -12.44 -1.05
C ILE A 209 -9.36 -11.23 -1.98
N TRP A 210 -8.67 -11.27 -3.12
CA TRP A 210 -8.81 -10.30 -4.20
C TRP A 210 -10.08 -10.58 -5.00
N ARG A 211 -10.78 -9.50 -5.35
CA ARG A 211 -11.90 -9.52 -6.27
C ARG A 211 -11.64 -8.53 -7.38
N ARG A 212 -11.70 -9.01 -8.61
CA ARG A 212 -11.61 -8.14 -9.77
C ARG A 212 -12.75 -7.13 -9.76
N VAL A 213 -12.38 -5.86 -9.88
CA VAL A 213 -13.30 -4.75 -10.06
C VAL A 213 -12.88 -3.98 -11.31
N PRO A 214 -13.82 -3.45 -12.12
CA PRO A 214 -13.45 -2.56 -13.20
C PRO A 214 -12.71 -1.34 -12.65
N PHE A 215 -11.67 -0.89 -13.36
CA PHE A 215 -10.99 0.38 -13.07
C PHE A 215 -11.98 1.55 -13.19
N GLU A 216 -11.65 2.68 -12.58
CA GLU A 216 -12.60 3.80 -12.48
C GLU A 216 -12.97 4.35 -13.87
N PHE A 217 -11.99 4.44 -14.78
CA PHE A 217 -12.21 4.87 -16.17
C PHE A 217 -12.99 3.88 -17.04
N GLU A 218 -13.12 2.62 -16.62
CA GLU A 218 -13.92 1.62 -17.36
C GLU A 218 -15.43 1.76 -17.07
N ARG A 219 -15.81 2.62 -16.12
CA ARG A 219 -17.20 2.86 -15.71
C ARG A 219 -17.76 4.20 -16.20
N SER A 220 -16.90 5.06 -16.74
CA SER A 220 -17.22 6.42 -17.21
C SER A 220 -17.63 6.46 -18.67
#